data_AF-A0A2E2C235-F1
#
_entry.id   AF-A0A2E2C235-F1
#
_cell.length_a   1.000
_cell.length_b   1.000
_cell.length_c   1.000
_cell.angle_alpha   90.00
_cell.angle_beta   90.00
_cell.angle_gamma   90.00
#
_symmetry.space_group_name_H-M   'P 1'
#
loop_
_entity.id
_entity.type
_entity.pdbx_description
1 polymer ?
#
loop_
_entity_poly.entity_id
_entity_poly.type
_entity_poly.pdbx_seq_one_letter_code
_entity_poly.pdbx_strand_id
1 'polypeptide(L)'
;MSDATESIRREMVKEINHEPGSREDLEQKHGQVWDTQEMQEEFEPLGFMAPLIIVRRRSNGTKGSLKFQHNPRFYFDWSPE
;
A
#
# COMPACT_ATOMS: atom_id res chain seq x y z
N MET A 1 -25.72 5.35 10.57
CA MET A 1 -25.41 5.40 9.13
C MET A 1 -24.20 4.50 8.93
N SER A 2 -24.29 3.44 8.14
CA SER A 2 -23.12 2.59 7.85
C SER A 2 -22.18 3.36 6.93
N ASP A 3 -20.91 3.41 7.25
CA ASP A 3 -19.88 3.97 6.38
C ASP A 3 -19.80 3.12 5.09
N ALA A 4 -20.21 3.69 3.96
CA ALA A 4 -20.21 2.99 2.67
C ALA A 4 -18.80 2.66 2.18
N THR A 5 -17.78 3.40 2.64
CA THR A 5 -16.38 3.20 2.23
C THR A 5 -15.75 1.98 2.89
N GLU A 6 -16.22 1.61 4.10
CA GLU A 6 -15.69 0.46 4.84
C GLU A 6 -15.94 -0.87 4.10
N SER A 7 -17.12 -1.03 3.48
CA SER A 7 -17.42 -2.21 2.66
C SER A 7 -16.48 -2.34 1.46
N ILE A 8 -16.22 -1.21 0.78
CA ILE A 8 -15.29 -1.16 -0.37
C ILE A 8 -13.88 -1.51 0.09
N ARG A 9 -13.41 -0.89 1.18
CA ARG A 9 -12.09 -1.15 1.74
C ARG A 9 -11.91 -2.63 2.11
N ARG A 10 -12.92 -3.25 2.73
CA ARG A 10 -12.89 -4.68 3.07
C ARG A 10 -12.78 -5.56 1.83
N GLU A 11 -13.48 -5.21 0.77
CA GLU A 11 -13.39 -5.95 -0.49
C GLU A 11 -12.00 -5.81 -1.11
N MET A 12 -11.44 -4.59 -1.12
CA MET A 12 -10.04 -4.37 -1.57
C MET A 12 -9.03 -5.21 -0.75
N VAL A 13 -9.21 -5.32 0.57
CA VAL A 13 -8.35 -6.19 1.40
C VAL A 13 -8.45 -7.63 0.94
N LYS A 14 -9.65 -8.14 0.69
CA LYS A 14 -9.81 -9.51 0.22
C LYS A 14 -9.17 -9.71 -1.14
N GLU A 15 -9.44 -8.82 -2.10
CA GLU A 15 -8.91 -8.93 -3.46
C GLU A 15 -7.39 -8.95 -3.49
N ILE A 16 -6.74 -8.00 -2.80
CA ILE A 16 -5.27 -7.90 -2.76
C ILE A 16 -4.64 -9.12 -2.09
N ASN A 17 -5.33 -9.73 -1.13
CA ASN A 17 -4.77 -10.81 -0.30
C ASN A 17 -5.32 -12.20 -0.64
N HIS A 18 -6.20 -12.33 -1.64
CA HIS A 18 -6.78 -13.61 -2.08
C HIS A 18 -5.69 -14.53 -2.66
N GLU A 19 -4.85 -13.97 -3.52
CA GLU A 19 -3.66 -14.62 -4.09
C GLU A 19 -2.49 -13.63 -3.98
N PRO A 20 -1.81 -13.59 -2.82
CA PRO A 20 -0.68 -12.68 -2.64
C PRO A 20 0.43 -13.04 -3.64
N GLY A 21 0.90 -12.05 -4.38
CA GLY A 21 1.92 -12.23 -5.40
C GLY A 21 3.33 -12.32 -4.81
N SER A 22 4.24 -12.91 -5.57
CA SER A 22 5.68 -12.68 -5.38
C SER A 22 6.01 -11.20 -5.63
N ARG A 23 7.21 -10.76 -5.23
CA ARG A 23 7.67 -9.39 -5.55
C ARG A 23 7.62 -9.19 -7.06
N GLU A 24 8.11 -10.16 -7.82
CA GLU A 24 8.21 -10.12 -9.27
C GLU A 24 6.82 -9.98 -9.94
N ASP A 25 5.81 -10.70 -9.44
CA ASP A 25 4.43 -10.59 -9.95
C ASP A 25 3.83 -9.22 -9.67
N LEU A 26 4.11 -8.65 -8.49
CA LEU A 26 3.64 -7.33 -8.12
C LEU A 26 4.36 -6.24 -8.92
N GLU A 27 5.66 -6.39 -9.16
CA GLU A 27 6.45 -5.44 -9.95
C GLU A 27 5.96 -5.38 -11.40
N GLN A 28 5.60 -6.53 -11.98
CA GLN A 28 5.01 -6.58 -13.33
C GLN A 28 3.65 -5.85 -13.41
N LYS A 29 2.87 -5.88 -12.33
CA LYS A 29 1.52 -5.27 -12.28
C LYS A 29 1.53 -3.79 -11.90
N HIS A 30 2.39 -3.41 -10.97
CA HIS A 30 2.35 -2.13 -10.26
C HIS A 30 3.61 -1.27 -10.47
N GLY A 31 4.65 -1.81 -11.12
CA GLY A 31 5.93 -1.14 -11.28
C GLY A 31 6.78 -1.27 -10.02
N GLN A 32 7.04 -0.16 -9.33
CA GLN A 32 7.88 -0.20 -8.13
C GLN A 32 7.15 -0.90 -6.99
N VAL A 33 7.80 -1.90 -6.41
CA VAL A 33 7.38 -2.58 -5.18
C VAL A 33 8.43 -2.36 -4.12
N TRP A 34 7.96 -2.04 -2.92
CA TRP A 34 8.81 -1.90 -1.76
C TRP A 34 8.54 -3.03 -0.78
N ASP A 35 9.59 -3.56 -0.17
CA ASP A 35 9.44 -4.26 1.10
C ASP A 35 9.30 -3.25 2.26
N THR A 36 9.28 -3.74 3.50
CA THR A 36 9.10 -2.86 4.67
C THR A 36 10.30 -1.95 4.91
N GLN A 37 11.52 -2.42 4.65
CA GLN A 37 12.72 -1.63 4.84
C GLN A 37 12.80 -0.52 3.78
N GLU A 38 12.67 -0.89 2.51
CA GLU A 38 12.74 0.07 1.40
C GLU A 38 11.61 1.13 1.51
N MET A 39 10.40 0.73 1.91
CA MET A 39 9.31 1.68 2.13
C MET A 39 9.65 2.69 3.22
N GLN A 40 10.30 2.27 4.32
CA GLN A 40 10.70 3.17 5.40
C GLN A 40 11.88 4.08 5.05
N GLU A 41 12.75 3.64 4.13
CA GLU A 41 13.85 4.42 3.59
C GLU A 41 13.34 5.55 2.67
N GLU A 42 12.32 5.28 1.84
CA GLU A 42 11.77 6.29 0.93
C GLU A 42 10.66 7.15 1.56
N PHE A 43 9.90 6.58 2.49
CA PHE A 43 8.71 7.19 3.07
C PHE A 43 8.71 7.18 4.60
N GLU A 44 8.04 8.17 5.18
CA GLU A 44 7.68 8.25 6.59
C GLU A 44 6.21 7.78 6.76
N PRO A 45 5.95 6.67 7.47
CA PRO A 45 4.59 6.21 7.76
C PRO A 45 3.82 7.18 8.67
N LEU A 46 2.60 7.55 8.28
CA LEU A 46 1.74 8.46 9.04
C LEU A 46 0.49 7.78 9.63
N GLY A 47 -0.06 6.77 8.94
CA GLY A 47 -1.25 6.06 9.42
C GLY A 47 -1.55 4.84 8.55
N PHE A 48 -2.25 3.85 9.12
CA PHE A 48 -2.54 2.59 8.44
C PHE A 48 -4.03 2.25 8.53
N MET A 49 -4.59 1.79 7.42
CA MET A 49 -5.89 1.14 7.38
C MET A 49 -5.91 0.20 6.17
N ALA A 50 -5.73 -1.10 6.40
CA ALA A 50 -5.55 -2.07 5.32
C ALA A 50 -6.60 -1.93 4.21
N PRO A 51 -6.25 -1.98 2.92
CA PRO A 51 -4.91 -2.26 2.40
C PRO A 51 -4.08 -0.99 2.18
N LEU A 52 -4.47 0.15 2.79
CA LEU A 52 -3.83 1.44 2.57
C LEU A 52 -2.92 1.85 3.73
N ILE A 53 -1.84 2.54 3.39
CA ILE A 53 -0.99 3.25 4.33
C ILE A 53 -0.79 4.68 3.84
N ILE A 54 -1.02 5.65 4.72
CA ILE A 54 -0.72 7.06 4.47
C ILE A 54 0.74 7.29 4.84
N VAL A 55 1.49 7.90 3.94
CA VAL A 55 2.91 8.14 4.09
C VAL A 55 3.31 9.53 3.61
N ARG A 56 4.50 9.97 4.00
CA ARG A 56 5.15 11.17 3.47
C ARG A 56 6.45 10.80 2.80
N ARG A 57 6.64 11.14 1.54
CA ARG A 57 7.90 10.88 0.83
C ARG A 57 9.00 11.75 1.42
N ARG A 58 10.12 11.13 1.82
CA ARG A 58 11.19 11.82 2.57
C ARG A 58 11.93 12.86 1.73
N SER A 59 12.08 12.61 0.42
CA SER A 59 12.87 13.46 -0.47
C SER A 59 12.28 14.85 -0.70
N ASN A 60 10.95 14.97 -0.69
CA ASN A 60 10.25 16.22 -1.03
C ASN A 60 9.11 16.58 -0.06
N GLY A 61 8.83 15.74 0.94
CA GLY A 61 7.77 15.95 1.93
C GLY A 61 6.35 15.75 1.40
N THR A 62 6.16 15.28 0.16
CA THR A 62 4.83 15.04 -0.43
C THR A 62 4.11 13.93 0.34
N LYS A 63 2.88 14.19 0.78
CA LYS A 63 2.00 13.19 1.37
C LYS A 63 1.28 12.39 0.29
N GLY A 64 0.89 11.18 0.62
CA GLY A 64 0.16 10.30 -0.27
C GLY A 64 -0.11 8.97 0.38
N SER A 65 -0.47 7.99 -0.44
CA SER A 65 -0.77 6.65 0.01
C SER A 65 -0.05 5.58 -0.82
N LEU A 66 0.15 4.43 -0.19
CA LEU A 66 0.53 3.18 -0.83
C LEU A 66 -0.55 2.14 -0.53
N LYS A 67 -0.71 1.18 -1.43
CA LYS A 67 -1.39 -0.08 -1.12
C LYS A 67 -0.39 -1.08 -0.54
N PHE A 68 -0.87 -2.08 0.19
CA PHE A 68 -0.05 -3.19 0.64
C PHE A 68 -0.81 -4.53 0.66
N GLN A 69 -0.09 -5.60 0.31
CA GLN A 69 -0.48 -6.98 0.66
C GLN A 69 0.18 -7.39 1.98
N HIS A 70 -0.46 -8.26 2.76
CA HIS A 70 -0.03 -8.54 4.14
C HIS A 70 1.02 -9.65 4.28
N ASN A 71 1.02 -10.66 3.39
CA ASN A 71 1.90 -11.83 3.48
C ASN A 71 2.18 -12.46 2.09
N PRO A 72 3.42 -12.37 1.55
CA PRO A 72 4.54 -11.58 2.05
C PRO A 72 4.23 -10.08 2.05
N ARG A 73 4.81 -9.30 2.98
CA ARG A 73 4.51 -7.87 3.12
C ARG A 73 5.20 -7.05 2.03
N PHE A 74 4.41 -6.48 1.12
CA PHE A 74 4.88 -5.58 0.06
C PHE A 74 3.97 -4.37 -0.07
N TYR A 75 4.56 -3.23 -0.44
CA TYR A 75 3.91 -1.95 -0.68
C TYR A 75 4.06 -1.55 -2.15
N PHE A 76 3.06 -0.90 -2.74
CA PHE A 76 3.04 -0.55 -4.16
C PHE A 76 1.97 0.53 -4.45
N ASP A 77 1.81 0.92 -5.71
CA ASP A 77 0.83 1.92 -6.19
C ASP A 77 0.92 3.27 -5.46
N TRP A 78 2.09 3.92 -5.48
CA TRP A 78 2.25 5.28 -4.94
C TRP A 78 1.25 6.26 -5.57
N SER A 79 0.47 6.94 -4.72
CA SER A 79 -0.49 7.97 -5.11
C SER A 79 -0.28 9.22 -4.25
N PRO A 80 0.29 10.31 -4.81
CA PRO A 80 0.44 11.57 -4.09
C PRO A 80 -0.92 12.27 -3.87
N GLU A 81 -1.04 13.03 -2.78
CA GLU A 81 -2.16 13.95 -2.52
C GLU A 81 -2.22 15.12 -3.51
#